data_AF-A0A938AZX6-F1
#
_entry.id   AF-A0A938AZX6-F1
#
_cell.length_a   1.000
_cell.length_b   1.000
_cell.length_c   1.000
_cell.angle_alpha   90.00
_cell.angle_beta   90.00
_cell.angle_gamma   90.00
#
_symmetry.space_group_name_H-M   'P 1'
#
loop_
_entity.id
_entity.type
_entity.pdbx_description
1 polymer ?
#
loop_
_entity_poly.entity_id
_entity_poly.type
_entity_poly.pdbx_seq_one_letter_code
_entity_poly.pdbx_strand_id
1 'polypeptide(L)' 'MSKPDNNLMEKIVSLCKRRGFVFPSSEIYGGVGGFWDFGPLGVELKKNIKDWWWQTIVRQKEDVFGLDST' A
#
# COMPACT_ATOMS: atom_id res chain seq x y z
N MET A 1 28.52 9.63 -5.33
CA MET A 1 27.17 9.29 -4.84
C MET A 1 26.16 9.70 -5.92
N SER A 2 25.70 8.78 -6.75
CA SER A 2 24.65 9.05 -7.75
C SER A 2 23.33 9.33 -7.03
N LYS A 3 22.67 10.45 -7.37
CA LYS A 3 21.30 10.71 -6.92
C LYS A 3 20.41 9.56 -7.42
N PRO A 4 19.45 9.06 -6.62
CA PRO A 4 18.52 8.06 -7.10
C PRO A 4 17.78 8.63 -8.32
N ASP A 5 17.72 7.85 -9.41
CA ASP A 5 17.05 8.27 -10.65
C ASP A 5 15.56 8.51 -10.38
N ASN A 6 15.14 9.79 -10.35
CA ASN A 6 13.73 10.19 -10.22
C ASN A 6 12.80 9.48 -11.21
N ASN A 7 13.35 9.08 -12.37
CA ASN A 7 12.65 8.33 -13.42
C ASN A 7 12.07 6.99 -12.93
N LEU A 8 12.74 6.29 -12.00
CA LEU A 8 12.24 5.02 -11.48
C LEU A 8 10.94 5.20 -10.68
N MET A 9 10.89 6.20 -9.80
CA MET A 9 9.71 6.46 -8.98
C MET A 9 8.51 6.84 -9.86
N GLU A 10 8.71 7.70 -10.86
CA GLU A 10 7.67 8.07 -11.82
C GLU A 10 7.12 6.86 -12.59
N LYS A 11 8.00 5.93 -13.00
CA LYS A 11 7.61 4.67 -13.65
C LYS A 11 6.75 3.80 -12.74
N ILE A 12 7.13 3.67 -11.46
CA ILE A 12 6.36 2.89 -10.48
C ILE A 12 4.97 3.50 -10.28
N VAL A 13 4.89 4.81 -10.06
CA VAL A 13 3.61 5.52 -9.89
C VAL A 13 2.72 5.35 -11.13
N SER A 14 3.30 5.49 -12.33
CA SER A 14 2.59 5.26 -13.59
C SER A 14 2.03 3.84 -13.71
N LEU A 15 2.82 2.83 -13.33
CA LEU A 15 2.39 1.44 -13.33
C LEU A 15 1.24 1.21 -12.34
N CYS A 16 1.36 1.73 -11.11
CA CYS A 16 0.36 1.60 -10.06
C CYS A 16 -0.99 2.19 -10.48
N LYS A 17 -0.98 3.39 -11.08
CA LYS A 17 -2.20 4.01 -11.62
C LYS A 17 -2.79 3.17 -12.77
N ARG A 18 -1.98 2.79 -13.76
CA ARG A 18 -2.46 2.07 -14.96
C ARG A 18 -3.01 0.67 -14.66
N ARG A 19 -2.46 -0.01 -13.66
CA ARG A 19 -2.87 -1.38 -13.28
C ARG A 19 -3.90 -1.42 -12.15
N GLY A 20 -4.28 -0.28 -11.58
CA GLY A 20 -5.27 -0.22 -10.51
C GLY A 20 -4.75 -0.74 -9.17
N PHE A 21 -3.51 -0.38 -8.81
CA PHE A 21 -2.98 -0.61 -7.46
C PHE A 21 -3.32 0.55 -6.53
N VAL A 22 -2.92 1.77 -6.88
CA VAL A 22 -3.05 2.96 -6.01
C VAL A 22 -3.44 4.17 -6.85
N PHE A 23 -4.40 4.93 -6.35
CA PHE A 23 -4.88 6.19 -6.92
C PHE A 23 -4.75 7.34 -5.91
N PRO A 24 -4.47 8.57 -6.36
CA PRO A 24 -4.56 9.73 -5.48
C PRO A 24 -6.03 9.93 -5.11
N SER A 25 -6.30 10.11 -3.82
CA SER A 25 -7.69 10.26 -3.39
C SER A 25 -8.25 11.59 -3.87
N SER A 26 -9.54 11.57 -4.21
CA SER A 26 -10.26 12.74 -4.72
C SER A 26 -9.65 13.34 -6.01
N GLU A 27 -9.05 12.51 -6.88
CA GLU A 27 -8.42 12.95 -8.13
C GLU A 27 -9.36 13.82 -9.00
N ILE A 28 -10.65 13.46 -9.07
CA ILE A 28 -11.67 14.23 -9.82
C ILE A 28 -12.00 15.60 -9.19
N TYR A 29 -11.63 15.82 -7.94
CA TYR A 29 -11.87 17.07 -7.20
C TYR A 29 -10.58 17.89 -7.00
N GLY A 30 -9.51 17.57 -7.73
CA GLY A 30 -8.22 18.26 -7.63
C GLY A 30 -7.20 17.58 -6.71
N GLY A 31 -7.57 16.45 -6.10
CA GLY A 31 -6.71 15.65 -5.24
C GLY A 31 -6.52 16.23 -3.85
N VAL A 32 -6.48 15.36 -2.82
CA VAL A 32 -6.09 15.75 -1.47
C VAL A 32 -4.72 15.15 -1.15
N GLY A 33 -3.74 16.01 -0.91
CA GLY A 33 -2.39 15.59 -0.54
C GLY A 33 -2.41 14.73 0.74
N GLY A 34 -1.74 13.58 0.70
CA GLY A 34 -1.65 12.67 1.85
C GLY A 34 -2.72 11.57 1.91
N PHE A 35 -3.67 11.52 0.96
CA PHE A 35 -4.68 10.48 0.89
C PHE A 35 -4.60 9.68 -0.42
N TRP A 36 -4.77 8.37 -0.31
CA TRP A 36 -4.69 7.45 -1.44
C TRP A 36 -5.74 6.34 -1.34
N ASP A 37 -6.31 6.00 -2.49
CA ASP A 37 -7.30 4.96 -2.63
C ASP A 37 -6.67 3.72 -3.28
N PHE A 38 -6.96 2.54 -2.73
CA PHE A 38 -6.47 1.27 -3.27
C PHE A 38 -7.45 0.74 -4.32
N GLY A 39 -6.94 0.48 -5.53
CA GLY A 39 -7.71 -0.15 -6.60
C GLY A 39 -7.87 -1.66 -6.41
N PRO A 40 -8.53 -2.38 -7.35
CA PRO A 40 -8.83 -3.81 -7.20
C PRO A 40 -7.61 -4.67 -6.88
N LEU A 41 -6.50 -4.49 -7.62
CA LEU A 41 -5.26 -5.23 -7.37
C LEU A 41 -4.54 -4.74 -6.11
N GLY A 42 -4.68 -3.45 -5.77
CA GLY A 42 -4.09 -2.87 -4.57
C GLY A 42 -4.72 -3.40 -3.29
N VAL A 43 -6.04 -3.59 -3.28
CA VAL A 43 -6.78 -4.15 -2.14
C VAL A 43 -6.35 -5.60 -1.88
N GLU A 44 -6.27 -6.43 -2.91
CA GLU A 44 -5.81 -7.82 -2.77
C GLU A 44 -4.37 -7.89 -2.29
N LEU A 45 -3.46 -7.06 -2.86
CA LEU A 45 -2.08 -7.00 -2.39
C LEU A 45 -1.98 -6.57 -0.93
N LYS A 46 -2.70 -5.51 -0.54
CA LYS A 46 -2.73 -5.01 0.84
C LYS A 46 -3.25 -6.07 1.80
N LYS A 47 -4.33 -6.77 1.43
CA LYS A 47 -4.91 -7.85 2.22
C LYS A 47 -3.92 -9.01 2.41
N ASN A 48 -3.32 -9.48 1.33
CA ASN A 48 -2.35 -10.58 1.36
C ASN A 48 -1.15 -10.27 2.26
N ILE A 49 -0.63 -9.03 2.20
CA ILE A 49 0.47 -8.60 3.07
C ILE A 49 0.03 -8.56 4.54
N LYS A 50 -1.14 -7.99 4.84
CA LYS A 50 -1.68 -7.95 6.21
C LYS A 50 -1.90 -9.35 6.78
N ASP A 51 -2.50 -10.24 5.99
CA ASP A 51 -2.79 -11.62 6.40
C ASP A 51 -1.49 -12.39 6.67
N TRP A 52 -0.51 -12.29 5.77
CA TRP A 52 0.80 -12.91 5.96
C TRP A 52 1.50 -12.41 7.23
N TRP A 53 1.49 -11.10 7.45
CA TRP A 53 2.07 -10.49 8.65
C TRP A 53 1.38 -11.01 9.91
N TRP A 54 0.04 -11.06 9.92
CA TRP A 54 -0.72 -11.54 11.07
C TRP A 54 -0.45 -13.01 11.37
N GLN A 55 -0.38 -13.86 10.33
CA GLN A 55 -0.02 -15.27 10.53
C GLN A 55 1.39 -15.40 11.12
N THR A 56 2.36 -14.70 10.54
CA THR A 56 3.79 -14.87 10.86
C THR A 56 4.17 -14.27 12.20
N ILE A 57 3.64 -13.09 12.52
CA ILE A 57 4.04 -12.33 13.71
C ILE A 57 3.13 -12.62 14.90
N VAL A 58 1.82 -12.73 14.68
CA VAL A 58 0.86 -12.88 15.78
C VAL A 58 0.50 -14.33 16.03
N ARG A 59 0.24 -15.14 14.99
CA ARG A 59 -0.21 -16.52 15.21
C ARG A 59 0.90 -17.54 15.42
N GLN A 60 2.06 -17.35 14.80
CA GLN A 60 3.19 -18.29 14.92
C GLN A 60 4.07 -18.04 16.14
N LYS A 61 3.94 -16.89 16.80
CA LYS A 61 4.73 -16.54 17.98
C LYS A 61 3.88 -16.61 19.24
N GLU A 62 4.42 -17.22 20.29
CA GLU A 62 3.71 -17.40 21.56
C GLU A 62 3.72 -16.13 22.43
N ASP A 63 4.60 -15.18 22.14
CA ASP A 63 4.82 -13.96 22.92
C ASP A 63 4.13 -12.71 22.34
N VAL A 64 3.35 -12.85 21.26
CA VAL A 64 2.67 -11.76 20.58
C VAL A 64 1.16 -11.93 20.63
N PHE A 65 0.45 -10.94 21.16
CA PHE A 65 -1.00 -10.94 21.27
C PHE A 65 -1.62 -9.91 20.32
N GLY A 66 -2.61 -10.35 19.54
CA GLY A 66 -3.38 -9.47 18.67
C GLY A 66 -4.28 -8.54 19.49
N LEU A 67 -4.22 -7.24 19.19
CA LEU A 67 -5.08 -6.22 19.79
C LEU A 67 -5.72 -5.41 18.66
N ASP A 68 -7.01 -5.14 18.80
CA ASP A 68 -7.72 -4.17 17.99
C ASP A 68 -8.35 -3.14 18.95
N SER A 69 -7.95 -1.88 18.83
CA SER A 69 -8.38 -0.78 19.70
C SER A 69 -9.13 0.25 18.89
N THR A 70 -10.12 0.89 19.52
CA THR A 70 -10.82 2.07 18.99
C THR A 70 -9.88 3.27 18.88
#